data_AF-A0ABD2V6R1-F1
#
_entry.id   AF-A0ABD2V6R1-F1
#
_cell.length_a   1.000
_cell.length_b   1.000
_cell.length_c   1.000
_cell.angle_alpha   90.00
_cell.angle_beta   90.00
_cell.angle_gamma   90.00
#
_symmetry.space_group_name_H-M   'P 1'
#
loop_
_entity.id
_entity.type
_entity.pdbx_description
1 polymer ?
#
loop_
_entity_poly.entity_id
_entity_poly.type
_entity_poly.pdbx_seq_one_letter_code
_entity_poly.pdbx_strand_id
1 'polypeptide(L)'
;QLPPVISFFLYICEYTMLLWTSSVCQPNKDTTIWLTIFPTNMVLRVNINQIEPATRDWICKVQIVEIGRPRESLDKKCTFQNLILEDEEECQIKAVMYTDEIAQYAATLKLLNTYLISTAKVKVSPTSYGKPIHKFQWTLDKETVIEQIKESHEVERPLPPPTKLNITSFDRLPHLMVDSTAEIDILAIVLRCGPQKNAGRSQHRCREITLCDNQ
;
A
#
# COMPACT_ATOMS: atom_id res chain seq x y z
N GLN A 1 19.18 51.49 2.25
CA GLN A 1 18.58 50.14 2.34
C GLN A 1 18.95 49.56 3.68
N LEU A 2 18.00 49.48 4.59
CA LEU A 2 18.16 48.79 5.88
C LEU A 2 17.89 47.29 5.68
N PRO A 3 18.59 46.39 6.37
CA PRO A 3 18.32 44.94 6.29
C PRO A 3 16.94 44.63 6.88
N PRO A 4 16.30 43.51 6.47
CA PRO A 4 15.02 43.09 7.01
C PRO A 4 15.16 42.82 8.51
N VAL A 5 14.30 43.46 9.30
CA VAL A 5 14.18 43.21 10.74
C VAL A 5 13.40 41.91 10.92
N ILE A 6 14.07 40.88 11.41
CA ILE A 6 13.42 39.64 11.86
C ILE A 6 13.03 39.87 13.31
N SER A 7 11.73 40.06 13.57
CA SER A 7 11.21 40.12 14.94
C SER A 7 10.76 38.74 15.39
N PHE A 8 11.40 38.21 16.43
CA PHE A 8 10.97 37.00 17.13
C PHE A 8 9.97 37.38 18.22
N PHE A 9 8.73 36.91 18.12
CA PHE A 9 7.78 36.95 19.22
C PHE A 9 7.72 35.58 19.87
N LEU A 10 8.25 35.48 21.09
CA LEU A 10 8.15 34.30 21.92
C LEU A 10 6.87 34.43 22.77
N TYR A 11 5.81 33.72 22.39
CA TYR A 11 4.62 33.58 23.22
C TYR A 11 4.76 32.30 24.05
N ILE A 12 5.07 32.45 25.34
CA ILE A 12 5.03 31.33 26.29
C ILE A 12 3.63 31.33 26.89
N CYS A 13 2.79 30.40 26.43
CA CYS A 13 1.60 29.98 27.16
C CYS A 13 1.80 28.49 27.43
N GLU A 14 1.62 28.06 28.68
CA GLU A 14 1.95 26.71 29.13
C GLU A 14 1.34 25.65 28.21
N TYR A 15 2.20 24.72 27.75
CA TYR A 15 1.90 23.56 26.89
C TYR A 15 1.78 23.74 25.37
N THR A 16 2.52 24.65 24.73
CA THR A 16 2.79 24.52 23.27
C THR A 16 4.04 25.27 22.83
N MET A 17 5.01 24.58 22.21
CA MET A 17 6.04 25.23 21.40
C MET A 17 5.58 25.22 19.94
N LEU A 18 5.29 26.42 19.40
CA LEU A 18 5.04 26.63 17.98
C LEU A 18 6.24 27.40 17.41
N LEU A 19 7.02 26.76 16.55
CA LEU A 19 8.03 27.43 15.72
C LEU A 19 7.35 27.87 14.42
N TRP A 20 7.26 29.18 14.22
CA TRP A 20 6.70 29.77 13.00
C TRP A 20 7.84 30.34 12.16
N THR A 21 7.97 29.90 10.91
CA THR A 21 8.77 30.60 9.90
C THR A 21 7.83 31.03 8.78
N SER A 22 7.54 32.33 8.67
CA SER A 22 6.95 32.88 7.46
C SER A 22 8.01 33.70 6.72
N SER A 23 8.31 33.29 5.49
CA SER A 23 8.88 34.19 4.49
C SER A 23 7.70 34.90 3.82
N VAL A 24 7.47 36.16 4.18
CA VAL A 24 6.43 36.99 3.57
C VAL A 24 6.92 37.47 2.19
N CYS A 25 6.41 36.86 1.12
CA CYS A 25 6.40 37.45 -0.22
C CYS A 25 4.95 37.66 -0.65
N GLN A 26 4.53 38.93 -0.61
CA GLN A 26 3.34 39.63 -1.14
C GLN A 26 2.03 38.89 -1.55
N PRO A 27 0.86 39.54 -1.38
CA PRO A 27 -0.43 38.88 -1.34
C PRO A 27 -1.02 38.71 -2.74
N ASN A 28 -1.31 37.47 -3.15
CA ASN A 28 -2.29 37.22 -4.21
C ASN A 28 -3.49 36.45 -3.63
N LYS A 29 -4.68 36.91 -4.03
CA LYS A 29 -5.97 36.45 -3.54
C LYS A 29 -6.19 35.00 -4.00
N ASP A 30 -6.85 34.22 -3.14
CA ASP A 30 -7.28 32.83 -3.36
C ASP A 30 -6.24 31.71 -3.16
N THR A 31 -5.42 31.82 -2.12
CA THR A 31 -4.74 30.63 -1.57
C THR A 31 -5.59 30.03 -0.47
N THR A 32 -6.52 29.16 -0.83
CA THR A 32 -7.15 28.25 0.14
C THR A 32 -6.12 27.21 0.55
N ILE A 33 -5.45 27.45 1.67
CA ILE A 33 -4.54 26.48 2.29
C ILE A 33 -5.43 25.42 2.95
N TRP A 34 -5.42 24.20 2.42
CA TRP A 34 -5.98 23.05 3.13
C TRP A 34 -5.08 22.75 4.33
N LEU A 35 -5.39 23.36 5.47
CA LEU A 35 -4.86 22.91 6.75
C LEU A 35 -5.53 21.56 7.05
N THR A 36 -4.90 20.45 6.69
CA THR A 36 -5.18 19.16 7.33
C THR A 36 -4.66 19.27 8.75
N ILE A 37 -5.51 19.81 9.62
CA ILE A 37 -5.33 19.77 11.07
C ILE A 37 -5.44 18.30 11.44
N PHE A 38 -4.30 17.62 11.59
CA PHE A 38 -4.28 16.38 12.35
C PHE A 38 -4.63 16.74 13.79
N PRO A 39 -5.73 16.21 14.37
CA PRO A 39 -6.03 16.46 15.77
C PRO A 39 -4.85 15.97 16.62
N THR A 40 -4.47 16.75 17.62
CA THR A 40 -3.34 16.56 18.55
C THR A 40 -3.42 15.31 19.44
N ASN A 41 -4.25 14.31 19.10
CA ASN A 41 -4.02 12.97 19.60
C ASN A 41 -2.76 12.45 18.93
N MET A 42 -1.80 11.96 19.72
CA MET A 42 -0.54 11.40 19.24
C MET A 42 -0.81 10.26 18.25
N VAL A 43 -0.91 10.56 16.96
CA VAL A 43 -1.03 9.55 15.92
C VAL A 43 0.35 8.90 15.79
N LEU A 44 0.45 7.63 16.18
CA LEU A 44 1.74 6.94 16.25
C LEU A 44 2.09 6.37 14.88
N ARG A 45 3.32 6.63 14.44
CA ARG A 45 3.93 5.93 13.30
C ARG A 45 4.29 4.51 13.75
N VAL A 46 3.65 3.50 13.18
CA VAL A 46 3.81 2.08 13.56
C VAL A 46 4.00 1.18 12.35
N ASN A 47 4.65 0.04 12.56
CA ASN A 47 4.81 -1.01 11.55
C ASN A 47 3.64 -2.00 11.58
N ILE A 48 3.49 -2.79 10.51
CA ILE A 48 2.35 -3.71 10.31
C ILE A 48 2.21 -4.69 11.48
N ASN A 49 3.34 -5.20 11.99
CA ASN A 49 3.37 -6.19 13.08
C ASN A 49 2.80 -5.66 14.41
N GLN A 50 2.74 -4.35 14.59
CA GLN A 50 2.28 -3.70 15.82
C GLN A 50 0.79 -3.33 15.75
N ILE A 51 0.16 -3.47 14.59
CA ILE A 51 -1.23 -3.07 14.36
C ILE A 51 -2.15 -4.26 14.60
N GLU A 52 -2.99 -4.12 15.63
CA GLU A 52 -4.03 -5.07 15.98
C GLU A 52 -5.43 -4.43 15.80
N PRO A 53 -6.52 -5.23 15.78
CA PRO A 53 -7.88 -4.70 15.67
C PRO A 53 -8.27 -3.66 16.74
N ALA A 54 -7.63 -3.70 17.91
CA ALA A 54 -7.86 -2.75 18.98
C ALA A 54 -7.01 -1.47 18.86
N THR A 55 -5.96 -1.47 18.02
CA THR A 55 -5.06 -0.34 17.83
C THR A 55 -5.82 0.79 17.12
N ARG A 56 -5.83 1.97 17.75
CA ARG A 56 -6.44 3.20 17.21
C ARG A 56 -5.36 4.22 16.87
N ASP A 57 -5.73 5.24 16.10
CA ASP A 57 -4.91 6.42 15.85
C ASP A 57 -3.47 6.09 15.41
N TRP A 58 -3.36 5.21 14.41
CA TRP A 58 -2.08 4.78 13.84
C TRP A 58 -1.90 5.29 12.41
N ILE A 59 -0.65 5.57 12.05
CA ILE A 59 -0.21 5.75 10.67
C ILE A 59 0.85 4.68 10.37
N CYS A 60 0.64 3.96 9.27
CA CYS A 60 1.60 3.00 8.76
C CYS A 60 2.07 3.43 7.39
N LYS A 61 3.39 3.52 7.18
CA LYS A 61 3.96 3.69 5.85
C LYS A 61 4.27 2.34 5.24
N VAL A 62 3.77 2.16 4.04
CA VAL A 62 3.77 0.90 3.31
C VAL A 62 4.00 1.18 1.83
N GLN A 63 4.53 0.18 1.13
CA GLN A 63 4.56 0.13 -0.32
C GLN A 63 3.57 -0.91 -0.85
N ILE A 64 3.00 -0.65 -2.03
CA ILE A 64 2.11 -1.62 -2.67
C ILE A 64 2.95 -2.58 -3.52
N VAL A 65 3.07 -3.82 -3.10
CA VAL A 65 3.88 -4.83 -3.79
C VAL A 65 3.08 -5.64 -4.80
N GLU A 66 1.76 -5.74 -4.60
CA GLU A 66 0.86 -6.38 -5.56
C GLU A 66 -0.50 -5.67 -5.61
N ILE A 67 -1.03 -5.51 -6.83
CA ILE A 67 -2.40 -5.09 -7.08
C ILE A 67 -3.12 -6.23 -7.81
N GLY A 68 -3.97 -6.94 -7.10
CA GLY A 68 -4.82 -7.98 -7.68
C GLY A 68 -5.84 -7.39 -8.65
N ARG A 69 -6.37 -8.21 -9.56
CA ARG A 69 -7.52 -7.79 -10.40
C ARG A 69 -8.79 -7.71 -9.55
N PRO A 70 -9.72 -6.77 -9.84
CA PRO A 70 -11.06 -6.81 -9.26
C PRO A 70 -11.73 -8.16 -9.54
N ARG A 71 -12.34 -8.76 -8.52
CA ARG A 71 -13.04 -10.05 -8.57
C ARG A 71 -14.44 -9.90 -8.01
N GLU A 72 -15.40 -10.60 -8.61
CA GLU A 72 -16.74 -10.73 -8.03
C GLU A 72 -16.72 -11.71 -6.86
N SER A 73 -17.48 -11.41 -5.81
CA SER A 73 -17.74 -12.36 -4.74
C SER A 73 -18.53 -13.57 -5.25
N LEU A 74 -18.47 -14.69 -4.51
CA LEU A 74 -19.21 -15.92 -4.86
C LEU A 74 -20.72 -15.66 -5.02
N ASP A 75 -21.26 -14.77 -4.19
CA ASP A 75 -22.66 -14.38 -4.22
C ASP A 75 -22.99 -13.35 -5.33
N LYS A 76 -21.97 -12.88 -6.06
CA LYS A 76 -22.04 -11.83 -7.11
C LYS A 76 -22.66 -10.51 -6.67
N LYS A 77 -22.66 -10.24 -5.36
CA LYS A 77 -23.23 -9.02 -4.77
C LYS A 77 -22.24 -7.87 -4.68
N CYS A 78 -20.95 -8.17 -4.72
CA CYS A 78 -19.91 -7.15 -4.58
C CYS A 78 -18.68 -7.53 -5.40
N THR A 79 -17.97 -6.50 -5.86
CA THR A 79 -16.63 -6.65 -6.43
C THR A 79 -15.63 -6.25 -5.35
N PHE A 80 -14.57 -7.03 -5.23
CA PHE A 80 -13.48 -6.74 -4.31
C PHE A 80 -12.13 -6.82 -5.04
N GLN A 81 -11.15 -6.09 -4.54
CA GLN A 81 -9.80 -6.09 -5.08
C GLN A 81 -8.83 -6.29 -3.93
N ASN A 82 -7.94 -7.28 -4.08
CA ASN A 82 -6.89 -7.54 -3.10
C ASN A 82 -5.64 -6.73 -3.45
N LEU A 83 -4.97 -6.25 -2.41
CA LEU A 83 -3.67 -5.61 -2.46
C LEU A 83 -2.75 -6.33 -1.50
N ILE A 84 -1.46 -6.40 -1.82
CA ILE A 84 -0.42 -6.76 -0.85
C ILE A 84 0.37 -5.49 -0.55
N LEU A 85 0.44 -5.16 0.74
CA LEU A 85 1.16 -4.02 1.27
C LEU A 85 2.38 -4.54 2.03
N GLU A 86 3.49 -3.81 1.98
CA GLU A 86 4.72 -4.16 2.69
C GLU A 86 5.27 -2.94 3.42
N ASP A 87 5.71 -3.10 4.67
CA ASP A 87 6.32 -2.02 5.46
C ASP A 87 7.86 -2.02 5.40
N GLU A 88 8.48 -1.19 6.23
CA GLU A 88 9.94 -1.00 6.29
C GLU A 88 10.68 -2.23 6.86
N GLU A 89 9.96 -3.13 7.55
CA GLU A 89 10.48 -4.39 8.10
C GLU A 89 10.24 -5.57 7.14
N GLU A 90 9.86 -5.30 5.89
CA GLU A 90 9.44 -6.30 4.91
C GLU A 90 8.31 -7.22 5.41
N CYS A 91 7.48 -6.71 6.33
CA CYS A 91 6.27 -7.38 6.76
C CYS A 91 5.18 -7.13 5.73
N GLN A 92 4.58 -8.20 5.23
CA GLN A 92 3.53 -8.11 4.22
C GLN A 92 2.16 -8.31 4.86
N ILE A 93 1.19 -7.53 4.43
CA ILE A 93 -0.21 -7.69 4.82
C ILE A 93 -1.12 -7.59 3.63
N LYS A 94 -2.19 -8.40 3.65
CA LYS A 94 -3.25 -8.33 2.67
C LYS A 94 -4.20 -7.19 3.03
N ALA A 95 -4.43 -6.30 2.08
CA ALA A 95 -5.50 -5.31 2.14
C ALA A 95 -6.59 -5.61 1.09
N VAL A 96 -7.83 -5.23 1.39
CA VAL A 96 -8.99 -5.45 0.52
C VAL A 96 -9.75 -4.14 0.34
N MET A 97 -10.07 -3.82 -0.91
CA MET A 97 -10.99 -2.75 -1.29
C MET A 97 -12.27 -3.34 -1.85
N TYR A 98 -13.39 -2.64 -1.68
CA TYR A 98 -14.68 -3.00 -2.27
C TYR A 98 -15.08 -2.02 -3.37
N THR A 99 -16.19 -2.32 -4.07
CA THR A 99 -16.60 -1.67 -5.33
C THR A 99 -16.38 -0.16 -5.37
N ASP A 100 -16.83 0.58 -4.37
CA ASP A 100 -16.78 2.04 -4.37
C ASP A 100 -15.33 2.53 -4.21
N GLU A 101 -14.57 1.93 -3.30
CA GLU A 101 -13.17 2.26 -3.05
C GLU A 101 -12.25 1.89 -4.21
N ILE A 102 -12.54 0.80 -4.93
CA ILE A 102 -11.77 0.39 -6.12
C ILE A 102 -11.76 1.53 -7.15
N ALA A 103 -12.92 2.12 -7.43
CA ALA A 103 -13.03 3.21 -8.38
C ALA A 103 -12.38 4.49 -7.87
N GLN A 104 -12.58 4.82 -6.58
CA GLN A 104 -12.00 6.01 -5.94
C GLN A 104 -10.47 6.00 -5.97
N TYR A 105 -9.86 4.84 -5.70
CA TYR A 105 -8.41 4.73 -5.51
C TYR A 105 -7.65 4.27 -6.75
N ALA A 106 -8.33 3.94 -7.86
CA ALA A 106 -7.72 3.42 -9.09
C ALA A 106 -6.61 4.33 -9.67
N ALA A 107 -6.74 5.65 -9.56
CA ALA A 107 -5.72 6.59 -10.06
C ALA A 107 -4.61 6.87 -9.05
N THR A 108 -4.90 6.72 -7.76
CA THR A 108 -4.01 7.07 -6.64
C THR A 108 -3.07 5.93 -6.30
N LEU A 109 -3.59 4.70 -6.24
CA LEU A 109 -2.82 3.51 -5.87
C LEU A 109 -2.10 2.95 -7.09
N LYS A 110 -0.77 2.92 -7.00
CA LYS A 110 0.13 2.44 -8.05
C LYS A 110 1.08 1.44 -7.43
N LEU A 111 1.40 0.42 -8.23
CA LEU A 111 2.36 -0.62 -7.86
C LEU A 111 3.73 0.02 -7.56
N LEU A 112 4.41 -0.49 -6.54
CA LEU A 112 5.74 -0.07 -6.04
C LEU A 112 5.81 1.38 -5.53
N ASN A 113 4.68 2.06 -5.38
CA ASN A 113 4.65 3.37 -4.74
C ASN A 113 4.44 3.24 -3.22
N THR A 114 4.96 4.21 -2.49
CA THR A 114 4.87 4.29 -1.03
C THR A 114 3.75 5.22 -0.59
N TYR A 115 3.03 4.82 0.45
CA TYR A 115 1.88 5.52 1.01
C TYR A 115 1.93 5.52 2.54
N LEU A 116 1.41 6.58 3.14
CA LEU A 116 0.98 6.59 4.54
C LEU A 116 -0.49 6.21 4.56
N ILE A 117 -0.82 5.14 5.28
CA ILE A 117 -2.18 4.66 5.49
C ILE A 117 -2.52 4.83 6.97
N SER A 118 -3.70 5.36 7.25
CA SER A 118 -4.28 5.39 8.58
C SER A 118 -5.75 5.00 8.54
N THR A 119 -6.32 4.77 9.74
CA THR A 119 -7.75 4.51 9.96
C THR A 119 -8.35 3.30 9.21
N ALA A 120 -7.52 2.44 8.61
CA ALA A 120 -7.99 1.24 7.95
C ALA A 120 -8.60 0.24 8.95
N LYS A 121 -9.63 -0.50 8.50
CA LYS A 121 -10.28 -1.51 9.34
C LYS A 121 -9.44 -2.78 9.39
N VAL A 122 -8.98 -3.16 10.58
CA VAL A 122 -8.14 -4.35 10.79
C VAL A 122 -9.01 -5.51 11.25
N LYS A 123 -8.91 -6.65 10.56
CA LYS A 123 -9.66 -7.88 10.88
C LYS A 123 -8.72 -9.09 10.93
N VAL A 124 -9.15 -10.16 11.60
CA VAL A 124 -8.43 -11.44 11.53
C VAL A 124 -8.49 -11.99 10.12
N SER A 125 -7.35 -12.47 9.61
CA SER A 125 -7.27 -13.07 8.28
C SER A 125 -8.07 -14.36 8.23
N PRO A 126 -8.93 -14.56 7.21
CA PRO A 126 -9.63 -15.81 7.02
C PRO A 126 -8.65 -16.91 6.63
N THR A 127 -8.71 -18.06 7.30
CA THR A 127 -7.89 -19.25 7.01
C THR A 127 -8.51 -20.16 5.94
N SER A 128 -9.70 -19.81 5.45
CA SER A 128 -10.47 -20.64 4.50
C SER A 128 -9.89 -20.70 3.09
N TYR A 129 -8.96 -19.80 2.74
CA TYR A 129 -8.42 -19.67 1.38
C TYR A 129 -6.91 -20.00 1.30
N GLY A 130 -6.38 -20.73 2.27
CA GLY A 130 -4.96 -21.09 2.35
C GLY A 130 -4.27 -20.45 3.55
N LYS A 131 -2.93 -20.57 3.57
CA LYS A 131 -2.12 -19.99 4.63
C LYS A 131 -2.14 -18.45 4.49
N PRO A 132 -2.62 -17.71 5.49
CA PRO A 132 -2.65 -16.27 5.39
C PRO A 132 -1.23 -15.70 5.44
N ILE A 133 -0.97 -14.65 4.65
CA ILE A 133 0.31 -13.92 4.62
C ILE A 133 0.62 -13.33 5.99
N HIS A 134 -0.42 -12.81 6.66
CA HIS A 134 -0.34 -12.22 7.99
C HIS A 134 -1.55 -12.62 8.84
N LYS A 135 -1.43 -12.58 10.17
CA LYS A 135 -2.51 -12.89 11.12
C LYS A 135 -3.75 -12.02 10.92
N PHE A 136 -3.54 -10.80 10.45
CA PHE A 136 -4.57 -9.81 10.18
C PHE A 136 -4.61 -9.42 8.71
N GLN A 137 -5.77 -8.94 8.27
CA GLN A 137 -6.00 -8.31 6.98
C GLN A 137 -6.59 -6.92 7.18
N TRP A 138 -6.31 -6.01 6.26
CA TRP A 138 -6.87 -4.67 6.28
C TRP A 138 -8.01 -4.54 5.27
N THR A 139 -9.00 -3.73 5.61
CA THR A 139 -10.03 -3.26 4.70
C THR A 139 -9.84 -1.77 4.54
N LEU A 140 -9.54 -1.34 3.31
CA LEU A 140 -9.47 0.07 2.97
C LEU A 140 -10.88 0.48 2.55
N ASP A 141 -11.44 1.43 3.27
CA ASP A 141 -12.78 1.97 3.08
C ASP A 141 -12.73 3.49 2.89
N LYS A 142 -13.91 4.11 2.76
CA LYS A 142 -14.05 5.57 2.70
C LYS A 142 -13.50 6.34 3.91
N GLU A 143 -13.34 5.70 5.06
CA GLU A 143 -12.81 6.34 6.29
C GLU A 143 -11.29 6.25 6.36
N THR A 144 -10.69 5.37 5.54
CA THR A 144 -9.25 5.17 5.43
C THR A 144 -8.60 6.37 4.76
N VAL A 145 -7.60 6.96 5.42
CA VAL A 145 -6.81 8.04 4.82
C VAL A 145 -5.57 7.45 4.18
N ILE A 146 -5.35 7.78 2.90
CA ILE A 146 -4.20 7.32 2.11
C ILE A 146 -3.50 8.54 1.53
N GLU A 147 -2.24 8.75 1.93
CA GLU A 147 -1.39 9.81 1.42
C GLU A 147 -0.20 9.20 0.67
N GLN A 148 0.06 9.64 -0.56
CA GLN A 148 1.18 9.16 -1.34
C GLN A 148 2.47 9.90 -0.96
N ILE A 149 3.53 9.15 -0.65
CA ILE A 149 4.86 9.70 -0.44
C ILE A 149 5.55 9.83 -1.80
N LYS A 150 5.82 11.07 -2.22
CA LYS A 150 6.60 11.38 -3.43
C LYS A 150 8.07 11.54 -3.09
N GLU A 151 8.94 11.50 -4.09
CA GLU A 151 10.38 11.74 -3.90
C GLU A 151 10.69 13.12 -3.30
N SER A 152 9.88 14.13 -3.60
CA SER A 152 10.01 15.49 -3.09
C SER A 152 9.38 15.71 -1.71
N HIS A 153 8.98 14.65 -1.01
CA HIS A 153 8.29 14.77 0.27
C HIS A 153 9.28 15.20 1.37
N GLU A 154 8.92 16.22 2.13
CA GLU A 154 9.88 16.92 3.02
C GLU A 154 10.27 16.11 4.26
N VAL A 155 9.37 15.23 4.74
CA VAL A 155 9.52 14.55 6.04
C VAL A 155 9.89 13.07 5.85
N GLU A 156 9.08 12.34 5.09
CA GLU A 156 9.24 10.92 4.82
C GLU A 156 9.84 10.66 3.43
N ARG A 157 10.69 9.65 3.33
CA ARG A 157 11.23 9.16 2.04
C ARG A 157 10.46 7.93 1.57
N PRO A 158 10.26 7.75 0.25
CA PRO A 158 9.72 6.50 -0.30
C PRO A 158 10.54 5.29 0.12
N LEU A 159 9.87 4.13 0.24
CA LEU A 159 10.53 2.87 0.49
C LEU A 159 11.31 2.40 -0.74
N PRO A 160 12.46 1.73 -0.54
CA PRO A 160 13.13 1.07 -1.64
C PRO A 160 12.23 -0.07 -2.19
N PRO A 161 12.40 -0.45 -3.47
CA PRO A 161 11.69 -1.58 -4.04
C PRO A 161 11.80 -2.85 -3.17
N PRO A 162 10.75 -3.68 -3.08
CA PRO A 162 10.74 -4.90 -2.30
C PRO A 162 11.95 -5.78 -2.63
N THR A 163 12.72 -6.15 -1.63
CA THR A 163 13.93 -6.98 -1.82
C THR A 163 13.65 -8.46 -1.58
N LYS A 164 12.58 -8.75 -0.83
CA LYS A 164 12.12 -10.09 -0.49
C LYS A 164 11.32 -10.72 -1.63
N LEU A 165 12.03 -11.28 -2.59
CA LEU A 165 11.45 -12.20 -3.56
C LEU A 165 11.78 -13.62 -3.10
N ASN A 166 10.78 -14.41 -2.70
CA ASN A 166 10.96 -15.84 -2.39
C ASN A 166 11.06 -16.66 -3.70
N ILE A 167 12.05 -16.32 -4.52
CA ILE A 167 12.23 -16.90 -5.85
C ILE A 167 12.56 -18.37 -5.72
N THR A 168 11.71 -19.18 -6.33
CA THR A 168 11.91 -20.60 -6.53
C THR A 168 12.57 -20.80 -7.88
N SER A 169 13.76 -21.44 -7.90
CA SER A 169 14.40 -21.88 -9.15
C SER A 169 13.69 -23.11 -9.72
N PHE A 170 13.82 -23.31 -11.03
CA PHE A 170 13.07 -24.32 -11.76
C PHE A 170 13.45 -25.75 -11.34
N ASP A 171 14.67 -25.96 -10.86
CA ASP A 171 15.17 -27.22 -10.29
C ASP A 171 14.32 -27.73 -9.11
N ARG A 172 13.74 -26.82 -8.33
CA ARG A 172 12.94 -27.10 -7.14
C ARG A 172 11.46 -27.31 -7.42
N LEU A 173 10.98 -26.92 -8.61
CA LEU A 173 9.56 -27.05 -8.97
C LEU A 173 9.04 -28.49 -8.87
N PRO A 174 9.73 -29.54 -9.37
CA PRO A 174 9.23 -30.91 -9.29
C PRO A 174 8.99 -31.37 -7.85
N HIS A 175 9.81 -30.89 -6.90
CA HIS A 175 9.69 -31.23 -5.49
C HIS A 175 8.55 -30.48 -4.79
N LEU A 176 8.29 -29.23 -5.20
CA LEU A 176 7.21 -28.41 -4.67
C LEU A 176 5.84 -28.80 -5.24
N MET A 177 5.80 -29.32 -6.46
CA MET A 177 4.57 -29.82 -7.10
C MET A 177 3.98 -31.07 -6.43
N VAL A 178 4.70 -31.71 -5.50
CA VAL A 178 4.16 -32.78 -4.65
C VAL A 178 3.09 -32.23 -3.70
N ASP A 179 3.25 -30.98 -3.24
CA ASP A 179 2.26 -30.26 -2.43
C ASP A 179 1.45 -29.33 -3.33
N SER A 180 0.36 -29.86 -3.92
CA SER A 180 -0.50 -29.20 -4.93
C SER A 180 -1.09 -27.83 -4.55
N THR A 181 -0.91 -27.35 -3.32
CA THR A 181 -1.44 -26.06 -2.83
C THR A 181 -0.35 -25.04 -2.48
N ALA A 182 0.93 -25.35 -2.69
CA ALA A 182 2.01 -24.41 -2.42
C ALA A 182 2.01 -23.26 -3.44
N GLU A 183 1.93 -22.03 -2.96
CA GLU A 183 2.19 -20.82 -3.77
C GLU A 183 3.70 -20.65 -3.94
N ILE A 184 4.13 -20.37 -5.17
CA ILE A 184 5.53 -20.24 -5.55
C ILE A 184 5.73 -18.95 -6.35
N ASP A 185 6.81 -18.22 -6.04
CA ASP A 185 7.26 -17.08 -6.82
C ASP A 185 8.38 -17.55 -7.75
N ILE A 186 8.33 -17.19 -9.03
CA ILE A 186 9.36 -17.56 -10.01
C ILE A 186 9.87 -16.32 -10.74
N LEU A 187 11.19 -16.25 -10.94
CA LEU A 187 11.84 -15.25 -11.78
C LEU A 187 12.46 -15.97 -12.98
N ALA A 188 12.00 -15.64 -14.19
CA ALA A 188 12.39 -16.35 -15.39
C ALA A 188 12.37 -15.45 -16.63
N ILE A 189 13.14 -15.85 -17.64
CA ILE A 189 13.18 -15.25 -18.97
C ILE A 189 12.05 -15.86 -19.82
N VAL A 190 11.26 -15.00 -20.46
CA VAL A 190 10.23 -15.43 -21.40
C VAL A 190 10.87 -15.82 -22.73
N LEU A 191 10.87 -17.12 -23.06
CA LEU A 191 11.37 -17.63 -24.34
C LEU A 191 10.33 -17.54 -25.44
N ARG A 192 9.06 -17.79 -25.11
CA ARG A 192 7.96 -17.82 -26.08
C ARG A 192 6.66 -17.37 -25.44
N CYS A 193 5.93 -16.53 -26.17
CA CYS A 193 4.58 -16.10 -25.81
C CYS A 193 3.62 -16.63 -26.89
N GLY A 194 2.82 -17.64 -26.56
CA GLY A 194 1.89 -18.27 -27.50
C GLY A 194 0.72 -17.36 -27.87
N PRO A 195 -0.08 -17.72 -28.91
CA PRO A 195 -1.29 -16.99 -29.23
C PRO A 195 -2.30 -17.13 -28.09
N GLN A 196 -3.08 -16.07 -27.87
CA GLN A 196 -4.17 -16.12 -26.90
C GLN A 196 -5.31 -16.98 -27.44
N LYS A 197 -5.81 -17.89 -26.60
CA LYS A 197 -6.93 -18.79 -26.89
C LYS A 197 -8.03 -18.58 -25.86
N ASN A 198 -9.27 -18.90 -26.19
CA ASN A 198 -10.35 -18.95 -25.19
C ASN A 198 -10.48 -20.38 -24.68
N ALA A 199 -10.37 -20.59 -23.37
CA ALA A 199 -10.53 -21.90 -22.77
C ALA A 199 -12.03 -22.26 -22.66
N GLY A 200 -12.50 -23.11 -23.56
CA GLY A 200 -13.79 -23.83 -23.46
C GLY A 200 -15.01 -23.00 -23.03
N ARG A 201 -15.91 -23.64 -22.27
CA ARG A 201 -17.24 -23.11 -21.88
C ARG A 201 -17.21 -21.81 -21.06
N SER A 202 -16.09 -21.44 -20.46
CA SER A 202 -16.00 -20.29 -19.53
C SER A 202 -15.56 -18.98 -20.21
N GLN A 203 -15.28 -19.00 -21.52
CA GLN A 203 -14.76 -17.85 -22.29
C GLN A 203 -13.53 -17.16 -21.67
N HIS A 204 -12.84 -17.80 -20.73
CA HIS A 204 -11.65 -17.22 -20.13
C HIS A 204 -10.51 -17.17 -21.17
N ARG A 205 -9.89 -16.01 -21.29
CA ARG A 205 -8.72 -15.80 -22.15
C ARG A 205 -7.51 -16.48 -21.50
N CYS A 206 -6.93 -17.43 -22.20
CA CYS A 206 -5.74 -18.17 -21.79
C CYS A 206 -4.61 -17.91 -22.78
N ARG A 207 -3.38 -17.94 -22.28
CA ARG A 207 -2.17 -17.85 -23.10
C ARG A 207 -1.10 -18.75 -22.50
N GLU A 208 -0.43 -19.50 -23.36
CA GLU A 208 0.73 -20.30 -23.00
C GLU A 208 1.98 -19.42 -23.04
N ILE A 209 2.80 -19.47 -21.99
CA ILE A 209 4.07 -18.75 -21.90
C ILE A 209 5.14 -19.77 -21.53
N THR A 210 6.19 -19.87 -22.34
CA THR A 210 7.36 -20.70 -22.06
C THR A 210 8.40 -19.85 -21.37
N LEU A 211 8.77 -20.26 -20.16
CA LEU A 211 9.75 -19.59 -19.29
C LEU A 211 11.03 -20.42 -19.21
N CYS A 212 12.16 -19.78 -18.95
CA CYS A 212 13.45 -20.40 -18.67
C CYS A 212 14.13 -19.63 -17.54
N ASP A 213 14.71 -20.30 -16.56
CA ASP A 213 15.59 -19.66 -15.59
C ASP A 213 17.04 -19.68 -16.09
N ASN A 214 17.98 -19.30 -15.24
CA ASN A 214 19.40 -19.19 -15.55
C ASN A 214 20.17 -20.52 -15.38
N GLN A 215 19.45 -21.64 -15.21
CA GLN A 215 20.04 -22.97 -15.05
C GLN A 215 19.89 -23.83 -16.31
#